data_AF-A0A066XJK4-F1
#
_entry.id   AF-A0A066XJK4-F1
#
_cell.length_a   1.000
_cell.length_b   1.000
_cell.length_c   1.000
_cell.angle_alpha   90.00
_cell.angle_beta   90.00
_cell.angle_gamma   90.00
#
_symmetry.space_group_name_H-M   'P 1'
#
loop_
_entity.id
_entity.type
_entity.pdbx_description
1 polymer ?
#
loop_
_entity_poly.entity_id
_entity_poly.type
_entity_poly.pdbx_seq_one_letter_code
_entity_poly.pdbx_strand_id
1 'polypeptide(L)'
;MLTNAVGDAYPEADITGIDLSPIQPEFVPPNVHFLVDDVEEEWLYPDNSFDYIHLRHMAAFVKDWPKLLSQSYRVLKPGGWIEFQDLCWRMSCDDGTMAPDYSPAKMVSLIKEGMATWGLDLFAAENHPEQLKAAGFVNQVHDVKKIPLGPWPKDKELKIIGSYSRAVIYDGVQAITMRPLTRGLGWAPSEVEVFLVGVRKELMKTSSHVYSYYHSVLGQKPLTQSAEAS
;
A
#
# COMPACT_ATOMS: atom_id res chain seq x y z
N MET A 1 14.80 -2.74 -5.50
CA MET A 1 14.19 -1.69 -4.65
C MET A 1 13.89 -0.51 -5.56
N LEU A 2 12.64 -0.03 -5.62
CA LEU A 2 12.19 0.99 -6.59
C LEU A 2 13.10 2.24 -6.57
N THR A 3 13.51 2.69 -5.39
CA THR A 3 14.40 3.83 -5.16
C THR A 3 15.71 3.74 -5.95
N ASN A 4 16.37 2.58 -5.96
CA ASN A 4 17.62 2.41 -6.72
C ASN A 4 17.39 2.47 -8.22
N ALA A 5 16.31 1.83 -8.71
CA ALA A 5 15.99 1.86 -10.13
C ALA A 5 15.68 3.28 -10.63
N VAL A 6 15.03 4.11 -9.79
CA VAL A 6 14.82 5.52 -10.07
C VAL A 6 16.16 6.29 -10.02
N GLY A 7 17.01 6.03 -9.03
CA GLY A 7 18.34 6.66 -8.94
C GLY A 7 19.23 6.38 -10.14
N ASP A 8 19.23 5.13 -10.62
CA ASP A 8 19.96 4.73 -11.83
C ASP A 8 19.38 5.37 -13.10
N ALA A 9 18.05 5.53 -13.18
CA ALA A 9 17.37 6.09 -14.34
C ALA A 9 17.46 7.62 -14.41
N TYR A 10 17.57 8.29 -13.26
CA TYR A 10 17.62 9.76 -13.11
C TYR A 10 18.81 10.17 -12.24
N PRO A 11 20.06 10.07 -12.73
CA PRO A 11 21.26 10.41 -11.96
C PRO A 11 21.32 11.87 -11.46
N GLU A 12 20.54 12.76 -12.08
CA GLU A 12 20.39 14.16 -11.72
C GLU A 12 19.41 14.42 -10.57
N ALA A 13 18.58 13.43 -10.21
CA ALA A 13 17.64 13.55 -9.10
C ALA A 13 18.35 13.24 -7.77
N ASP A 14 18.03 13.97 -6.71
CA ASP A 14 18.40 13.63 -5.34
C ASP A 14 17.23 12.87 -4.68
N ILE A 15 17.48 11.64 -4.23
CA ILE A 15 16.42 10.72 -3.79
C ILE A 15 16.67 10.33 -2.34
N THR A 16 15.71 10.64 -1.48
CA THR A 16 15.70 10.19 -0.08
C THR A 16 14.62 9.12 0.12
N GLY A 17 15.04 7.91 0.50
CA GLY A 17 14.17 6.84 0.96
C GLY A 17 14.12 6.78 2.49
N ILE A 18 12.93 6.57 3.05
CA ILE A 18 12.73 6.41 4.49
C ILE A 18 12.07 5.06 4.79
N ASP A 19 12.50 4.41 5.87
CA ASP A 19 11.88 3.19 6.40
C ASP A 19 12.15 3.10 7.91
N LEU A 20 11.26 2.44 8.67
CA LEU A 20 11.47 2.17 10.09
C LEU A 20 12.61 1.17 10.34
N SER A 21 12.98 0.37 9.34
CA SER A 21 13.96 -0.70 9.45
C SER A 21 15.17 -0.45 8.54
N PRO A 22 16.39 -0.79 8.99
CA PRO A 22 17.59 -0.69 8.17
C PRO A 22 17.68 -1.87 7.19
N ILE A 23 16.81 -1.90 6.17
CA ILE A 23 16.69 -3.00 5.17
C ILE A 23 17.32 -2.67 3.81
N GLN A 24 18.00 -1.54 3.73
CA GLN A 24 18.63 -1.01 2.52
C GLN A 24 19.77 -1.92 2.00
N PRO A 25 19.98 -1.95 0.67
CA PRO A 25 21.01 -2.79 0.06
C PRO A 25 22.40 -2.18 0.27
N GLU A 26 23.44 -3.04 0.24
CA GLU A 26 24.83 -2.59 0.43
C GLU A 26 25.31 -1.61 -0.67
N PHE A 27 24.77 -1.75 -1.88
CA PHE A 27 25.09 -0.90 -3.01
C PHE A 27 23.87 -0.08 -3.43
N VAL A 28 24.02 1.24 -3.35
CA VAL A 28 23.01 2.23 -3.75
C VAL A 28 23.64 3.23 -4.73
N PRO A 29 22.86 3.78 -5.66
CA PRO A 29 23.32 4.88 -6.52
C PRO A 29 23.82 6.07 -5.68
N PRO A 30 24.78 6.87 -6.17
CA PRO A 30 25.39 7.96 -5.40
C PRO A 30 24.40 9.08 -5.04
N ASN A 31 23.29 9.18 -5.78
CA ASN A 31 22.21 10.14 -5.60
C ASN A 31 21.03 9.59 -4.79
N VAL A 32 21.19 8.41 -4.17
CA VAL A 32 20.17 7.78 -3.32
C VAL A 32 20.68 7.74 -1.88
N HIS A 33 19.85 8.27 -0.98
CA HIS A 33 20.11 8.32 0.45
C HIS A 33 18.99 7.60 1.20
N PHE A 34 19.33 6.86 2.25
CA PHE A 34 18.36 6.17 3.10
C PHE A 34 18.44 6.66 4.52
N LEU A 35 17.28 6.94 5.11
CA LEU A 35 17.13 7.33 6.50
C LEU A 35 16.27 6.29 7.23
N VAL A 36 16.66 5.97 8.46
CA VAL A 36 15.81 5.21 9.37
C VAL A 36 14.92 6.23 10.06
N ASP A 37 13.66 6.34 9.63
CA ASP A 37 12.73 7.36 10.08
C ASP A 37 11.27 6.89 9.97
N ASP A 38 10.39 7.51 10.75
CA ASP A 38 8.95 7.26 10.71
C ASP A 38 8.28 8.35 9.88
N VAL A 39 7.55 7.94 8.84
CA VAL A 39 6.83 8.85 7.94
C VAL A 39 5.76 9.65 8.66
N GLU A 40 5.22 9.17 9.79
CA GLU A 40 4.21 9.85 10.59
C GLU A 40 4.78 10.91 11.54
N GLU A 41 6.09 10.95 11.75
CA GLU A 41 6.75 11.94 12.60
C GLU A 41 6.80 13.33 11.95
N GLU A 42 7.27 14.33 12.70
CA GLU A 42 7.40 15.70 12.18
C GLU A 42 8.53 15.81 11.14
N TRP A 43 8.18 16.23 9.93
CA TRP A 43 9.11 16.38 8.82
C TRP A 43 9.92 17.67 8.98
N LEU A 44 11.21 17.54 9.27
CA LEU A 44 12.13 18.66 9.49
C LEU A 44 12.57 19.38 8.20
N TYR A 45 12.01 19.01 7.05
CA TYR A 45 12.32 19.63 5.78
C TYR A 45 11.67 21.01 5.65
N PRO A 46 12.36 22.00 5.04
CA PRO A 46 11.76 23.29 4.71
C PRO A 46 10.56 23.15 3.78
N ASP A 47 9.70 24.15 3.78
CA ASP A 47 8.59 24.27 2.84
C ASP A 47 9.12 24.30 1.39
N ASN A 48 8.39 23.66 0.47
CA ASN A 48 8.73 23.62 -0.95
C ASN A 48 10.15 23.09 -1.24
N SER A 49 10.57 22.04 -0.54
CA SER A 49 11.85 21.35 -0.71
C SER A 49 11.81 20.20 -1.71
N PHE A 50 10.68 19.50 -1.86
CA PHE A 50 10.56 18.33 -2.73
C PHE A 50 9.78 18.61 -4.02
N ASP A 51 10.21 18.02 -5.12
CA ASP A 51 9.49 18.05 -6.41
C ASP A 51 8.48 16.89 -6.52
N TYR A 52 8.75 15.79 -5.84
CA TYR A 52 7.97 14.55 -5.91
C TYR A 52 8.03 13.77 -4.60
N ILE A 53 6.88 13.25 -4.16
CA ILE A 53 6.74 12.35 -3.00
C ILE A 53 6.08 11.07 -3.46
N HIS A 54 6.64 9.92 -3.06
CA HIS A 54 6.11 8.62 -3.42
C HIS A 54 5.96 7.73 -2.17
N LEU A 55 4.77 7.17 -1.98
CA LEU A 55 4.52 6.14 -0.98
C LEU A 55 4.01 4.89 -1.65
N ARG A 56 4.53 3.74 -1.23
CA ARG A 56 4.18 2.45 -1.82
C ARG A 56 3.97 1.41 -0.74
N HIS A 57 2.83 0.72 -0.81
CA HIS A 57 2.42 -0.30 0.16
C HIS A 57 2.36 0.23 1.63
N MET A 58 1.98 1.50 1.80
CA MET A 58 1.88 2.18 3.10
C MET A 58 0.44 2.40 3.57
N ALA A 59 -0.56 2.26 2.68
CA ALA A 59 -1.97 2.53 2.96
C ALA A 59 -2.43 2.00 4.33
N ALA A 60 -2.17 0.72 4.60
CA ALA A 60 -2.66 0.02 5.78
C ALA A 60 -1.83 0.27 7.06
N PHE A 61 -0.75 1.04 6.99
CA PHE A 61 0.21 1.21 8.08
C PHE A 61 0.34 2.64 8.60
N VAL A 62 -0.27 3.61 7.92
CA VAL A 62 -0.37 5.00 8.38
C VAL A 62 -1.66 5.17 9.19
N LYS A 63 -1.55 5.80 10.37
CA LYS A 63 -2.69 6.11 11.24
C LYS A 63 -3.27 7.50 10.96
N ASP A 64 -2.42 8.50 10.77
CA ASP A 64 -2.82 9.90 10.61
C ASP A 64 -2.55 10.40 9.17
N TRP A 65 -3.41 9.97 8.25
CA TRP A 65 -3.40 10.44 6.86
C TRP A 65 -3.53 11.98 6.74
N PRO A 66 -4.43 12.66 7.48
CA PRO A 66 -4.49 14.13 7.46
C PRO A 66 -3.17 14.81 7.80
N LYS A 67 -2.48 14.37 8.87
CA LYS A 67 -1.16 14.91 9.23
C LYS A 67 -0.15 14.65 8.12
N LEU A 68 -0.05 13.41 7.65
CA LEU A 68 0.90 13.02 6.60
C LEU A 68 0.70 13.84 5.31
N LEU A 69 -0.53 14.01 4.88
CA LEU A 69 -0.88 14.80 3.70
C LEU A 69 -0.59 16.29 3.89
N SER A 70 -0.86 16.83 5.08
CA SER A 70 -0.54 18.23 5.40
C SER A 70 0.97 18.50 5.32
N GLN A 71 1.79 17.60 5.89
CA GLN A 71 3.24 17.72 5.84
C GLN A 71 3.76 17.55 4.40
N SER A 72 3.23 16.57 3.67
CA SER A 72 3.55 16.34 2.26
C SER A 72 3.25 17.57 1.41
N TYR A 73 2.06 18.17 1.59
CA TYR A 73 1.66 19.38 0.88
C TYR A 73 2.56 20.56 1.22
N ARG A 74 2.96 20.72 2.49
CA ARG A 74 3.86 21.79 2.94
C ARG A 74 5.23 21.71 2.25
N VAL A 75 5.84 20.53 2.24
CA VAL A 75 7.21 20.36 1.72
C VAL A 75 7.26 20.21 0.19
N LEU A 76 6.16 19.84 -0.48
CA LEU A 76 6.13 19.83 -1.94
C LEU A 76 6.21 21.25 -2.50
N LYS A 77 6.98 21.44 -3.57
CA LYS A 77 7.00 22.69 -4.34
C LYS A 77 5.66 22.90 -5.05
N PRO A 78 5.24 24.16 -5.33
CA PRO A 78 4.12 24.41 -6.23
C PRO A 78 4.35 23.71 -7.57
N GLY A 79 3.37 22.95 -8.05
CA GLY A 79 3.50 22.09 -9.23
C GLY A 79 4.12 20.71 -8.97
N GLY A 80 4.63 20.44 -7.77
CA GLY A 80 5.14 19.13 -7.37
C GLY A 80 4.03 18.09 -7.21
N TRP A 81 4.42 16.82 -7.22
CA TRP A 81 3.48 15.69 -7.24
C TRP A 81 3.62 14.78 -6.04
N ILE A 82 2.50 14.23 -5.59
CA ILE A 82 2.46 13.09 -4.68
C ILE A 82 1.83 11.90 -5.38
N GLU A 83 2.39 10.71 -5.16
CA GLU A 83 1.90 9.46 -5.70
C GLU A 83 1.81 8.38 -4.63
N PHE A 84 0.68 7.70 -4.60
CA PHE A 84 0.41 6.53 -3.77
C PHE A 84 0.19 5.31 -4.65
N GLN A 85 0.88 4.23 -4.32
CA GLN A 85 0.80 2.96 -5.01
C GLN A 85 0.57 1.83 -4.02
N ASP A 86 -0.68 1.37 -3.91
CA ASP A 86 -1.09 0.47 -2.84
C ASP A 86 -1.93 -0.70 -3.34
N LEU A 87 -1.66 -1.87 -2.77
CA LEU A 87 -2.49 -3.05 -2.96
C LEU A 87 -3.54 -3.07 -1.86
N CYS A 88 -4.80 -2.81 -2.22
CA CYS A 88 -5.96 -2.97 -1.35
C CYS A 88 -6.38 -4.44 -1.37
N TRP A 89 -6.20 -5.13 -0.24
CA TRP A 89 -6.44 -6.57 -0.11
C TRP A 89 -7.91 -6.98 -0.05
N ARG A 90 -8.84 -6.08 -0.40
CA ARG A 90 -10.25 -6.43 -0.53
C ARG A 90 -10.42 -7.48 -1.63
N MET A 91 -10.70 -8.71 -1.22
CA MET A 91 -10.93 -9.81 -2.15
C MET A 91 -12.28 -9.64 -2.84
N SER A 92 -12.30 -9.79 -4.15
CA SER A 92 -13.49 -9.65 -5.00
C SER A 92 -13.48 -10.72 -6.10
N CYS A 93 -14.66 -10.96 -6.68
CA CYS A 93 -14.90 -11.98 -7.68
C CYS A 93 -16.10 -11.56 -8.54
N ASP A 94 -15.93 -11.52 -9.87
CA ASP A 94 -16.98 -11.04 -10.78
C ASP A 94 -17.97 -12.12 -11.23
N ASP A 95 -17.58 -13.40 -11.18
CA ASP A 95 -18.32 -14.52 -11.78
C ASP A 95 -18.87 -15.53 -10.76
N GLY A 96 -18.83 -15.19 -9.47
CA GLY A 96 -19.37 -16.01 -8.39
C GLY A 96 -18.60 -17.29 -8.08
N THR A 97 -17.39 -17.47 -8.64
CA THR A 97 -16.53 -18.64 -8.36
C THR A 97 -15.85 -18.62 -6.98
N MET A 98 -15.91 -17.49 -6.27
CA MET A 98 -15.50 -17.38 -4.87
C MET A 98 -16.62 -17.91 -3.97
N ALA A 99 -16.34 -18.99 -3.25
CA ALA A 99 -17.30 -19.57 -2.31
C ALA A 99 -17.65 -18.58 -1.17
N PRO A 100 -18.89 -18.59 -0.64
CA PRO A 100 -19.25 -17.72 0.48
C PRO A 100 -18.38 -17.88 1.73
N ASP A 101 -17.83 -19.08 1.95
CA ASP A 101 -16.95 -19.45 3.06
C ASP A 101 -15.46 -19.46 2.68
N TYR A 102 -15.08 -18.76 1.60
CA TYR A 102 -13.71 -18.69 1.10
C TYR A 102 -12.76 -18.17 2.19
N SER A 103 -11.93 -19.09 2.71
CA SER A 103 -11.08 -18.84 3.89
C SER A 103 -10.12 -17.65 3.74
N PRO A 104 -9.50 -17.38 2.56
CA PRO A 104 -8.67 -16.20 2.37
C PRO A 104 -9.45 -14.87 2.50
N ALA A 105 -10.71 -14.81 2.05
CA ALA A 105 -11.53 -13.62 2.24
C ALA A 105 -11.90 -13.42 3.72
N LYS A 106 -12.24 -14.52 4.43
CA LYS A 106 -12.45 -14.51 5.88
C LYS A 106 -11.20 -14.03 6.63
N MET A 107 -10.02 -14.48 6.23
CA MET A 107 -8.75 -14.06 6.81
C MET A 107 -8.55 -12.54 6.67
N VAL A 108 -8.79 -11.97 5.49
CA VAL A 108 -8.71 -10.51 5.27
C VAL A 108 -9.68 -9.75 6.16
N SER A 109 -10.92 -10.22 6.33
CA SER A 109 -11.90 -9.60 7.24
C SER A 109 -11.40 -9.58 8.69
N LEU A 110 -10.88 -10.71 9.18
CA LEU A 110 -10.35 -10.83 10.54
C LEU A 110 -9.10 -9.96 10.73
N ILE A 111 -8.21 -9.88 9.73
CA ILE A 111 -7.06 -8.97 9.76
C ILE A 111 -7.53 -7.53 9.86
N LYS A 112 -8.52 -7.12 9.04
CA LYS A 112 -9.10 -5.77 9.10
C LYS A 112 -9.67 -5.46 10.49
N GLU A 113 -10.44 -6.37 11.07
CA GLU A 113 -11.00 -6.21 12.42
C GLU A 113 -9.90 -6.09 13.48
N GLY A 114 -8.87 -6.94 13.40
CA GLY A 114 -7.73 -6.90 14.32
C GLY A 114 -6.92 -5.60 14.20
N MET A 115 -6.65 -5.14 12.98
CA MET A 115 -5.91 -3.89 12.72
C MET A 115 -6.69 -2.65 13.16
N ALA A 116 -8.02 -2.65 13.05
CA ALA A 116 -8.86 -1.56 13.51
C ALA A 116 -8.73 -1.29 15.02
N THR A 117 -8.37 -2.30 15.82
CA THR A 117 -8.09 -2.12 17.27
C THR A 117 -6.88 -1.23 17.55
N TRP A 118 -6.02 -0.98 16.55
CA TRP A 118 -4.86 -0.09 16.63
C TRP A 118 -5.06 1.21 15.85
N GLY A 119 -6.28 1.50 15.39
CA GLY A 119 -6.60 2.66 14.57
C GLY A 119 -6.08 2.57 13.13
N LEU A 120 -5.76 1.37 12.64
CA LEU A 120 -5.32 1.14 11.26
C LEU A 120 -6.48 0.64 10.39
N ASP A 121 -6.55 1.14 9.16
CA ASP A 121 -7.52 0.68 8.17
C ASP A 121 -6.83 -0.11 7.05
N LEU A 122 -7.12 -1.41 6.98
CA LEU A 122 -6.59 -2.29 5.94
C LEU A 122 -6.96 -1.84 4.52
N PHE A 123 -8.05 -1.09 4.37
CA PHE A 123 -8.56 -0.63 3.07
C PHE A 123 -8.38 0.88 2.84
N ALA A 124 -7.47 1.54 3.59
CA ALA A 124 -7.24 2.97 3.51
C ALA A 124 -6.98 3.51 2.08
N ALA A 125 -6.39 2.69 1.21
CA ALA A 125 -6.11 3.02 -0.19
C ALA A 125 -7.37 3.41 -1.01
N GLU A 126 -8.54 2.95 -0.58
CA GLU A 126 -9.83 3.31 -1.20
C GLU A 126 -10.20 4.77 -0.95
N ASN A 127 -9.68 5.39 0.11
CA ASN A 127 -10.00 6.76 0.53
C ASN A 127 -8.99 7.80 0.01
N HIS A 128 -7.87 7.36 -0.57
CA HIS A 128 -6.78 8.24 -1.00
C HIS A 128 -7.21 9.35 -2.00
N PRO A 129 -8.09 9.10 -3.00
CA PRO A 129 -8.54 10.15 -3.91
C PRO A 129 -9.24 11.30 -3.17
N GLU A 130 -10.18 10.96 -2.29
CA GLU A 130 -10.92 11.93 -1.48
C GLU A 130 -10.00 12.67 -0.50
N GLN A 131 -9.07 11.95 0.13
CA GLN A 131 -8.10 12.53 1.05
C GLN A 131 -7.15 13.51 0.35
N LEU A 132 -6.62 13.16 -0.83
CA LEU A 132 -5.80 14.09 -1.62
C LEU A 132 -6.60 15.34 -2.01
N LYS A 133 -7.88 15.18 -2.35
CA LYS A 133 -8.73 16.31 -2.72
C LYS A 133 -8.95 17.24 -1.52
N ALA A 134 -9.26 16.64 -0.36
CA ALA A 134 -9.45 17.38 0.89
C ALA A 134 -8.17 18.10 1.34
N ALA A 135 -6.99 17.54 1.05
CA ALA A 135 -5.70 18.15 1.33
C ALA A 135 -5.28 19.25 0.33
N GLY A 136 -6.10 19.54 -0.69
CA GLY A 136 -5.86 20.63 -1.65
C GLY A 136 -5.07 20.23 -2.90
N PHE A 137 -4.81 18.93 -3.12
CA PHE A 137 -4.17 18.47 -4.35
C PHE A 137 -5.14 18.52 -5.54
N VAL A 138 -4.63 18.99 -6.68
CA VAL A 138 -5.34 19.14 -7.96
C VAL A 138 -4.80 18.16 -9.01
N ASN A 139 -5.39 18.16 -10.21
CA ASN A 139 -4.97 17.32 -11.34
C ASN A 139 -4.84 15.83 -11.00
N GLN A 140 -5.78 15.32 -10.19
CA GLN A 140 -5.69 13.96 -9.70
C GLN A 140 -5.87 12.93 -10.81
N VAL A 141 -5.06 11.87 -10.73
CA VAL A 141 -5.19 10.67 -11.55
C VAL A 141 -5.40 9.50 -10.60
N HIS A 142 -6.49 8.76 -10.79
CA HIS A 142 -6.76 7.54 -10.04
C HIS A 142 -6.94 6.39 -11.00
N ASP A 143 -5.96 5.50 -11.04
CA ASP A 143 -6.00 4.26 -11.82
C ASP A 143 -6.15 3.08 -10.87
N VAL A 144 -7.13 2.21 -11.15
CA VAL A 144 -7.45 1.03 -10.34
C VAL A 144 -7.34 -0.21 -11.20
N LYS A 145 -6.43 -1.11 -10.82
CA LYS A 145 -6.20 -2.38 -11.53
C LYS A 145 -6.65 -3.55 -10.68
N LYS A 146 -7.28 -4.53 -11.32
CA LYS A 146 -7.56 -5.84 -10.69
C LYS A 146 -6.29 -6.67 -10.70
N ILE A 147 -5.85 -7.11 -9.52
CA ILE A 147 -4.68 -7.98 -9.35
C ILE A 147 -5.19 -9.38 -9.03
N PRO A 148 -5.05 -10.34 -9.96
CA PRO A 148 -5.51 -11.71 -9.74
C PRO A 148 -4.82 -12.35 -8.54
N LEU A 149 -5.56 -13.19 -7.82
CA LEU A 149 -5.01 -14.08 -6.80
C LEU A 149 -4.93 -15.49 -7.37
N GLY A 150 -3.80 -15.82 -7.98
CA GLY A 150 -3.54 -17.11 -8.63
C GLY A 150 -3.56 -17.07 -10.16
N PRO A 151 -3.13 -18.16 -10.82
CA PRO A 151 -2.88 -18.24 -12.25
C PRO A 151 -4.14 -18.54 -13.10
N TRP A 152 -5.31 -18.06 -12.67
CA TRP A 152 -6.57 -18.30 -13.37
C TRP A 152 -6.81 -17.44 -14.63
N PRO A 153 -6.25 -16.22 -14.79
CA PRO A 153 -6.49 -15.44 -16.01
C PRO A 153 -5.98 -16.14 -17.28
N LYS A 154 -6.65 -15.89 -18.40
CA LYS A 154 -6.18 -16.35 -19.73
C LYS A 154 -4.99 -15.54 -20.23
N ASP A 155 -4.98 -14.24 -19.93
CA ASP A 155 -3.89 -13.34 -20.26
C ASP A 155 -2.57 -13.81 -19.61
N LYS A 156 -1.47 -13.78 -20.38
CA LYS A 156 -0.19 -14.35 -19.94
C LYS A 156 0.46 -13.51 -18.85
N GLU A 157 0.36 -12.19 -18.94
CA GLU A 157 0.97 -11.28 -17.98
C GLU A 157 0.21 -11.32 -16.65
N LEU A 158 -1.12 -11.21 -16.69
CA LEU A 158 -1.98 -11.31 -15.51
C LEU A 158 -1.86 -12.67 -14.82
N LYS A 159 -1.62 -13.75 -15.57
CA LYS A 159 -1.34 -15.07 -15.00
C LYS A 159 -0.02 -15.10 -14.20
N ILE A 160 1.02 -14.43 -14.70
CA ILE A 160 2.30 -14.31 -14.00
C ILE A 160 2.12 -13.46 -12.75
N ILE A 161 1.49 -12.28 -12.88
CA ILE A 161 1.16 -11.39 -11.75
C ILE A 161 0.35 -12.14 -10.68
N GLY A 162 -0.65 -12.91 -11.10
CA GLY A 162 -1.48 -13.69 -10.17
C GLY A 162 -0.70 -14.82 -9.48
N SER A 163 0.25 -15.43 -10.17
CA SER A 163 1.15 -16.44 -9.58
C SER A 163 2.03 -15.83 -8.48
N TYR A 164 2.62 -14.67 -8.74
CA TYR A 164 3.41 -13.94 -7.74
C TYR A 164 2.56 -13.47 -6.58
N SER A 165 1.37 -12.91 -6.85
CA SER A 165 0.45 -12.45 -5.81
C SER A 165 0.05 -13.60 -4.88
N ARG A 166 -0.24 -14.79 -5.45
CA ARG A 166 -0.48 -15.99 -4.65
C ARG A 166 0.73 -16.40 -3.83
N ALA A 167 1.92 -16.42 -4.41
CA ALA A 167 3.14 -16.81 -3.70
C ALA A 167 3.42 -15.88 -2.51
N VAL A 168 3.34 -14.56 -2.72
CA VAL A 168 3.51 -13.55 -1.67
C VAL A 168 2.53 -13.78 -0.51
N ILE A 169 1.25 -13.97 -0.82
CA ILE A 169 0.26 -14.24 0.25
C ILE A 169 0.56 -15.59 0.91
N TYR A 170 0.81 -16.65 0.14
CA TYR A 170 1.00 -18.00 0.67
C TYR A 170 2.19 -18.09 1.63
N ASP A 171 3.32 -17.49 1.26
CA ASP A 171 4.55 -17.49 2.05
C ASP A 171 4.43 -16.52 3.24
N GLY A 172 3.78 -15.37 3.04
CA GLY A 172 3.58 -14.34 4.06
C GLY A 172 2.38 -14.57 5.00
N VAL A 173 1.52 -15.56 4.73
CA VAL A 173 0.19 -15.67 5.35
C VAL A 173 0.25 -15.75 6.88
N GLN A 174 1.27 -16.40 7.43
CA GLN A 174 1.44 -16.48 8.88
C GLN A 174 1.83 -15.11 9.46
N ALA A 175 2.84 -14.46 8.87
CA ALA A 175 3.37 -13.19 9.35
C ALA A 175 2.30 -12.09 9.37
N ILE A 176 1.52 -11.96 8.29
CA ILE A 176 0.48 -10.92 8.17
C ILE A 176 -0.74 -11.19 9.06
N THR A 177 -1.04 -12.45 9.35
CA THR A 177 -2.25 -12.83 10.10
C THR A 177 -1.99 -12.87 11.60
N MET A 178 -0.77 -13.20 12.01
CA MET A 178 -0.55 -13.59 13.40
C MET A 178 -0.79 -12.48 14.40
N ARG A 179 -0.18 -11.31 14.16
CA ARG A 179 -0.28 -10.19 15.08
C ARG A 179 -1.73 -9.65 15.16
N PRO A 180 -2.46 -9.40 14.04
CA PRO A 180 -3.85 -8.94 14.11
C PRO A 180 -4.78 -9.89 14.87
N LEU A 181 -4.72 -11.20 14.60
CA LEU A 181 -5.67 -12.14 15.24
C LEU A 181 -5.33 -12.41 16.71
N THR A 182 -4.06 -12.45 17.09
CA THR A 182 -3.68 -12.69 18.49
C THR A 182 -3.80 -11.42 19.34
N ARG A 183 -3.11 -10.35 18.96
CA ARG A 183 -3.04 -9.12 19.77
C ARG A 183 -4.22 -8.19 19.54
N GLY A 184 -4.88 -8.26 18.38
CA GLY A 184 -6.08 -7.49 18.07
C GLY A 184 -7.37 -8.22 18.47
N LEU A 185 -7.49 -9.51 18.13
CA LEU A 185 -8.73 -10.29 18.37
C LEU A 185 -8.65 -11.31 19.51
N GLY A 186 -7.50 -11.46 20.17
CA GLY A 186 -7.35 -12.32 21.34
C GLY A 186 -7.28 -13.83 21.06
N TRP A 187 -7.10 -14.25 19.80
CA TRP A 187 -7.00 -15.67 19.45
C TRP A 187 -5.73 -16.29 20.06
N ALA A 188 -5.79 -17.58 20.38
CA ALA A 188 -4.57 -18.32 20.70
C ALA A 188 -3.73 -18.54 19.43
N PRO A 189 -2.39 -18.49 19.49
CA PRO A 189 -1.54 -18.73 18.32
C PRO A 189 -1.84 -20.05 17.59
N SER A 190 -2.14 -21.12 18.34
CA SER A 190 -2.52 -22.42 17.79
C SER A 190 -3.82 -22.38 16.98
N GLU A 191 -4.80 -21.57 17.38
CA GLU A 191 -6.06 -21.42 16.64
C GLU A 191 -5.82 -20.74 15.29
N VAL A 192 -4.91 -19.77 15.25
CA VAL A 192 -4.52 -19.12 13.99
C VAL A 192 -3.82 -20.10 13.08
N GLU A 193 -2.87 -20.91 13.58
CA GLU A 193 -2.20 -21.91 12.74
C GLU A 193 -3.18 -22.90 12.12
N VAL A 194 -4.15 -23.41 12.90
CA VAL A 194 -5.20 -24.30 12.40
C VAL A 194 -6.04 -23.62 11.33
N PHE A 195 -6.43 -22.35 11.55
CA PHE A 195 -7.17 -21.57 10.56
C PHE A 195 -6.38 -21.38 9.25
N LEU A 196 -5.07 -21.11 9.35
CA LEU A 196 -4.21 -20.87 8.20
C LEU A 196 -3.96 -22.12 7.34
N VAL A 197 -4.20 -23.33 7.84
CA VAL A 197 -4.21 -24.55 7.01
C VAL A 197 -5.31 -24.46 5.95
N GLY A 198 -6.51 -24.02 6.33
CA GLY A 198 -7.64 -23.84 5.41
C GLY A 198 -7.35 -22.76 4.37
N VAL A 199 -6.81 -21.62 4.81
CA VAL A 199 -6.41 -20.51 3.92
C VAL A 199 -5.43 -21.00 2.86
N ARG A 200 -4.34 -21.67 3.25
CA ARG A 200 -3.33 -22.18 2.31
C ARG A 200 -3.92 -23.18 1.32
N LYS A 201 -4.82 -24.06 1.77
CA LYS A 201 -5.49 -25.03 0.91
C LYS A 201 -6.36 -24.34 -0.15
N GLU A 202 -7.12 -23.34 0.25
CA GLU A 202 -7.97 -22.57 -0.68
C GLU A 202 -7.15 -21.75 -1.68
N LEU A 203 -6.06 -21.10 -1.26
CA LEU A 203 -5.17 -20.32 -2.15
C LEU A 203 -4.60 -21.16 -3.30
N MET A 204 -4.43 -22.46 -3.10
CA MET A 204 -3.88 -23.36 -4.12
C MET A 204 -4.92 -23.82 -5.15
N LYS A 205 -6.22 -23.58 -4.92
CA LYS A 205 -7.26 -23.86 -5.91
C LYS A 205 -7.21 -22.82 -7.02
N THR A 206 -7.39 -23.27 -8.27
CA THR A 206 -7.49 -22.38 -9.44
C THR A 206 -8.93 -22.17 -9.90
N SER A 207 -9.90 -22.80 -9.23
CA SER A 207 -11.32 -22.71 -9.57
C SER A 207 -11.98 -21.42 -9.12
N SER A 208 -11.31 -20.62 -8.29
CA SER A 208 -11.83 -19.36 -7.75
C SER A 208 -11.11 -18.20 -8.42
N HIS A 209 -11.85 -17.39 -9.19
CA HIS A 209 -11.33 -16.26 -9.96
C HIS A 209 -11.27 -14.99 -9.11
N VAL A 210 -10.61 -15.12 -7.96
CA VAL A 210 -10.46 -14.04 -6.98
C VAL A 210 -9.40 -13.06 -7.43
N TYR A 211 -9.63 -11.79 -7.15
CA TYR A 211 -8.65 -10.72 -7.32
C TYR A 211 -8.75 -9.71 -6.17
N SER A 212 -7.74 -8.88 -6.03
CA SER A 212 -7.71 -7.69 -5.18
C SER A 212 -7.50 -6.44 -6.05
N TYR A 213 -7.43 -5.25 -5.45
CA TYR A 213 -7.30 -4.00 -6.20
C TYR A 213 -5.93 -3.37 -5.96
N TYR A 214 -5.30 -2.88 -7.01
CA TYR A 214 -4.14 -2.00 -6.93
C TYR A 214 -4.57 -0.58 -7.27
N HIS A 215 -4.36 0.33 -6.33
CA HIS A 215 -4.67 1.74 -6.45
C HIS A 215 -3.39 2.50 -6.76
N SER A 216 -3.37 3.20 -7.90
CA SER A 216 -2.37 4.20 -8.23
C SER A 216 -3.06 5.55 -8.20
N VAL A 217 -2.72 6.39 -7.22
CA VAL A 217 -3.35 7.69 -7.02
C VAL A 217 -2.28 8.76 -7.06
N LEU A 218 -2.46 9.76 -7.91
CA LEU A 218 -1.56 10.90 -8.02
C LEU A 218 -2.33 12.19 -7.73
N GLY A 219 -1.65 13.16 -7.13
CA GLY A 219 -2.16 14.52 -6.94
C GLY A 219 -1.04 15.54 -7.09
N GLN A 220 -1.36 16.68 -7.68
CA GLN A 220 -0.40 17.77 -7.88
C GLN A 220 -0.69 18.91 -6.91
N LYS A 221 0.34 19.47 -6.28
CA LYS A 221 0.21 20.73 -5.56
C LYS A 221 -0.02 21.87 -6.58
N PRO A 222 -1.03 22.74 -6.41
CA PRO A 222 -1.27 23.87 -7.33
C PRO A 222 -0.03 24.74 -7.57
N LEU A 223 0.13 25.26 -8.80
CA LEU A 223 1.22 26.18 -9.18
C LEU A 223 1.13 27.54 -8.48
N THR A 224 -0.08 28.00 -8.21
CA THR A 224 -0.38 29.19 -7.43
C THR A 224 -1.18 28.75 -6.22
N GLN A 225 -0.75 29.14 -5.00
CA GLN A 225 -1.68 29.16 -3.88
C GLN A 225 -2.85 30.01 -4.33
N SER A 226 -4.03 29.43 -4.49
CA SER A 226 -5.25 30.21 -4.65
C SER A 226 -5.27 31.18 -3.48
N ALA A 227 -5.13 32.47 -3.79
CA ALA A 227 -5.35 33.53 -2.82
C ALA A 227 -6.82 33.45 -2.44
N GLU A 228 -7.16 32.65 -1.43
CA GLU A 228 -8.49 32.66 -0.89
C GLU A 228 -8.71 33.98 -0.17
N ALA A 229 -9.81 34.60 -0.58
CA ALA A 229 -10.24 35.94 -0.23
C ALA A 229 -10.36 36.12 1.28
N SER A 230 -9.99 37.33 1.70
CA SER A 230 -10.19 37.89 3.03
C SER A 230 -11.64 37.82 3.52
#